data_AF-A0A849XXU3-F1
#
_entry.id   AF-A0A849XXU3-F1
#
_cell.length_a   1.000
_cell.length_b   1.000
_cell.length_c   1.000
_cell.angle_alpha   90.00
_cell.angle_beta   90.00
_cell.angle_gamma   90.00
#
_symmetry.space_group_name_H-M   'P 1'
#
loop_
_entity.id
_entity.type
_entity.pdbx_description
1 polymer ?
#
loop_
_entity_poly.entity_id
_entity_poly.type
_entity_poly.pdbx_seq_one_letter_code
_entity_poly.pdbx_strand_id
1 'polypeptide(L)'
;MNNGAYNIAPSNSEFQGTDFSKKILDNIGLVHNYDATNYKHTFTVPQDGIYLIHAYMNFQQGVAKQLSLYAKLERNNVEQSRQSKLIGPYNGADFMFLNESNAGDKIRFTVLQNSGNVIQVSGGCRLNIIRMGK
;
A
#
# COMPACT_ATOMS: atom_id res chain seq x y z
N MET A 1 -18.45 -9.77 14.44
CA MET A 1 -17.34 -8.92 14.93
C MET A 1 -16.05 -9.69 14.72
N ASN A 2 -15.23 -9.30 13.73
CA ASN A 2 -13.89 -9.85 13.54
C ASN A 2 -12.89 -8.75 13.88
N ASN A 3 -12.27 -8.87 15.05
CA ASN A 3 -11.39 -7.89 15.68
C ASN A 3 -9.96 -8.44 15.79
N GLY A 4 -9.44 -9.05 14.72
CA GLY A 4 -8.06 -9.50 14.62
C GLY A 4 -7.29 -8.53 13.74
N ALA A 5 -6.17 -7.99 14.23
CA ALA A 5 -5.24 -7.19 13.43
C ALA A 5 -4.89 -7.97 12.16
N TYR A 6 -5.06 -7.34 11.00
CA TYR A 6 -4.70 -7.92 9.70
C TYR A 6 -3.19 -8.15 9.63
N ASN A 7 -2.74 -9.28 10.18
CA ASN A 7 -1.41 -9.86 10.01
C ASN A 7 -1.52 -10.85 8.85
N ILE A 8 -0.70 -10.74 7.81
CA ILE A 8 -0.69 -11.70 6.70
C ILE A 8 0.71 -12.23 6.43
N ALA A 9 1.24 -13.17 7.22
CA ALA A 9 2.22 -14.18 6.74
C ALA A 9 2.35 -15.37 7.71
N PRO A 10 2.86 -16.55 7.29
CA PRO A 10 2.93 -17.18 5.95
C PRO A 10 2.58 -18.70 6.01
N SER A 11 2.88 -19.48 4.96
CA SER A 11 3.67 -20.69 5.19
C SER A 11 4.89 -20.69 4.26
N ASN A 12 5.97 -20.08 4.80
CA ASN A 12 7.39 -20.25 4.44
C ASN A 12 8.15 -19.10 3.76
N SER A 13 7.64 -17.87 3.70
CA SER A 13 8.41 -16.63 3.99
C SER A 13 7.86 -15.36 3.32
N GLU A 14 8.10 -14.29 4.07
CA GLU A 14 8.14 -12.85 3.82
C GLU A 14 7.32 -12.22 2.70
N PHE A 15 6.01 -11.96 2.87
CA PHE A 15 5.35 -10.74 2.35
C PHE A 15 4.02 -10.50 3.08
N GLN A 16 3.92 -9.43 3.88
CA GLN A 16 2.62 -8.91 4.36
C GLN A 16 2.42 -7.47 3.84
N GLY A 17 1.20 -7.13 3.45
CA GLY A 17 0.81 -5.74 3.16
C GLY A 17 1.54 -5.11 1.97
N THR A 18 1.11 -5.46 0.75
CA THR A 18 1.58 -4.86 -0.52
C THR A 18 3.11 -4.77 -0.61
N ASP A 19 3.74 -5.83 -1.11
CA ASP A 19 5.17 -5.83 -1.41
C ASP A 19 5.49 -4.82 -2.51
N PHE A 20 5.76 -3.57 -2.12
CA PHE A 20 6.45 -2.61 -2.97
C PHE A 20 7.97 -2.68 -2.80
N SER A 21 8.48 -3.49 -1.86
CA SER A 21 9.90 -3.53 -1.49
C SER A 21 10.84 -3.72 -2.69
N LYS A 22 10.34 -4.37 -3.75
CA LYS A 22 11.13 -4.62 -4.96
C LYS A 22 11.19 -3.45 -5.93
N LYS A 23 10.23 -2.49 -5.92
CA LYS A 23 10.15 -1.35 -6.88
C LYS A 23 9.33 -0.16 -6.33
N ILE A 24 9.77 0.47 -5.23
CA ILE A 24 9.30 1.81 -4.89
C ILE A 24 9.98 2.79 -5.84
N LEU A 25 9.19 3.55 -6.61
CA LEU A 25 9.69 4.63 -7.44
C LEU A 25 9.41 5.95 -6.74
N ASP A 26 10.46 6.50 -6.16
CA ASP A 26 10.45 7.80 -5.50
C ASP A 26 11.47 8.73 -6.18
N ASN A 27 10.97 9.81 -6.76
CA ASN A 27 11.77 10.84 -7.42
C ASN A 27 11.85 12.15 -6.62
N ILE A 28 11.37 12.15 -5.37
CA ILE A 28 11.24 13.36 -4.56
C ILE A 28 11.99 13.29 -3.21
N GLY A 29 12.69 12.18 -2.94
CA GLY A 29 13.60 12.05 -1.81
C GLY A 29 12.92 11.73 -0.48
N LEU A 30 11.85 10.93 -0.51
CA LEU A 30 11.26 10.37 0.70
C LEU A 30 12.27 9.47 1.41
N VAL A 31 12.27 9.55 2.74
CA VAL A 31 13.00 8.55 3.53
C VAL A 31 12.09 7.34 3.70
N HIS A 32 12.42 6.26 3.00
CA HIS A 32 11.71 4.98 3.08
C HIS A 32 12.22 4.16 4.27
N ASN A 33 11.30 3.75 5.14
CA ASN A 33 11.56 2.78 6.20
C ASN A 33 10.67 1.55 6.01
N TYR A 34 11.27 0.36 6.10
CA TYR A 34 10.58 -0.92 6.02
C TYR A 34 10.77 -1.68 7.34
N ASP A 35 9.68 -1.88 8.06
CA ASP A 35 9.65 -2.77 9.22
C ASP A 35 9.39 -4.18 8.72
N ALA A 36 10.42 -5.02 8.66
CA ALA A 36 10.30 -6.42 8.21
C ALA A 36 9.53 -7.32 9.19
N THR A 37 9.37 -6.92 10.45
CA THR A 37 8.63 -7.71 11.46
C THR A 37 7.13 -7.61 11.22
N ASN A 38 6.66 -6.39 10.97
CA ASN A 38 5.25 -6.08 10.75
C ASN A 38 4.90 -5.83 9.28
N TYR A 39 5.91 -5.88 8.41
CA TYR A 39 5.85 -5.66 6.97
C TYR A 39 5.17 -4.34 6.62
N LYS A 40 5.66 -3.27 7.25
CA LYS A 40 5.10 -1.93 7.11
C LYS A 40 6.05 -1.04 6.36
N HIS A 41 5.56 -0.48 5.26
CA HIS A 41 6.22 0.59 4.53
C HIS A 41 5.80 1.94 5.11
N THR A 42 6.77 2.74 5.56
CA THR A 42 6.55 4.12 6.01
C THR A 42 7.45 5.05 5.20
N PHE A 43 6.90 6.20 4.80
CA PHE A 43 7.60 7.22 4.03
C PHE A 43 7.59 8.51 4.82
N THR A 44 8.77 9.04 5.14
CA THR A 44 8.88 10.36 5.76
C THR A 44 8.94 11.44 4.69
N VAL A 45 8.01 12.38 4.80
CA VAL A 45 7.83 13.48 3.87
C VAL A 45 8.99 14.47 4.00
N PRO A 46 9.72 14.79 2.91
CA PRO A 46 10.91 15.65 2.99
C PRO A 46 10.58 17.15 2.99
N GLN A 47 9.38 17.53 2.54
CA GLN A 47 8.99 18.94 2.36
C GLN A 47 7.47 19.09 2.38
N ASP A 48 6.94 20.26 2.72
CA ASP A 48 5.50 20.48 2.69
C ASP A 48 4.92 20.40 1.27
N GLY A 49 3.67 19.94 1.15
CA GLY A 49 2.88 20.07 -0.06
C GLY A 49 1.81 19.01 -0.22
N ILE A 50 1.25 18.95 -1.43
CA ILE A 50 0.26 17.95 -1.82
C ILE A 50 0.98 16.79 -2.50
N TYR A 51 0.72 15.58 -2.03
CA TYR A 51 1.31 14.34 -2.51
C TYR A 51 0.26 13.50 -3.20
N LEU A 52 0.55 13.09 -4.43
CA LEU A 52 -0.16 12.03 -5.13
C LEU A 52 0.51 10.71 -4.83
N ILE A 53 -0.22 9.78 -4.22
CA ILE A 53 0.22 8.42 -3.92
C ILE A 53 -0.55 7.48 -4.84
N HIS A 54 0.14 6.82 -5.76
CA HIS A 54 -0.44 5.85 -6.69
C HIS A 54 0.18 4.47 -6.45
N ALA A 55 -0.66 3.54 -6.02
CA ALA A 55 -0.34 2.15 -5.80
C ALA A 55 -0.91 1.29 -6.93
N TYR A 56 -0.04 0.72 -7.76
CA TYR A 56 -0.39 -0.28 -8.75
C TYR A 56 0.05 -1.67 -8.28
N MET A 57 -0.88 -2.60 -8.26
CA MET A 57 -0.69 -3.98 -7.87
C MET A 57 -1.07 -4.92 -9.01
N ASN A 58 -0.23 -5.91 -9.23
CA ASN A 58 -0.50 -7.04 -10.07
C ASN A 58 -0.49 -8.30 -9.19
N PHE A 59 -1.30 -9.32 -9.50
CA PHE A 59 -1.40 -10.54 -8.68
C PHE A 59 -0.82 -11.75 -9.41
N GLN A 60 -0.02 -12.56 -8.72
CA GLN A 60 0.58 -13.76 -9.31
C GLN A 60 -0.45 -14.88 -9.33
N GLN A 61 -0.66 -15.51 -10.49
CA GLN A 61 -1.73 -16.50 -10.74
C GLN A 61 -3.15 -15.95 -10.63
N GLY A 62 -3.31 -14.61 -10.54
CA GLY A 62 -4.60 -13.97 -10.35
C GLY A 62 -5.28 -14.34 -9.04
N VAL A 63 -6.33 -13.60 -8.71
CA VAL A 63 -7.30 -14.07 -7.72
C VAL A 63 -8.25 -15.04 -8.41
N ALA A 64 -8.34 -16.29 -7.97
CA ALA A 64 -9.20 -17.31 -8.61
C ALA A 64 -10.70 -16.98 -8.55
N LYS A 65 -11.07 -16.00 -7.73
CA LYS A 65 -12.43 -15.52 -7.51
C LYS A 65 -12.40 -14.00 -7.36
N GLN A 66 -13.57 -13.39 -7.46
CA GLN A 66 -13.74 -11.97 -7.18
C GLN A 66 -13.23 -11.63 -5.78
N LEU A 67 -12.34 -10.64 -5.68
CA LEU A 67 -11.72 -10.22 -4.42
C LEU A 67 -12.12 -8.77 -4.14
N SER A 68 -12.56 -8.44 -2.92
CA SER A 68 -12.66 -7.04 -2.53
C SER A 68 -11.44 -6.60 -1.73
N LEU A 69 -10.81 -5.56 -2.23
CA LEU A 69 -9.65 -4.91 -1.66
C LEU A 69 -10.07 -3.61 -0.98
N TYR A 70 -9.36 -3.28 0.08
CA TYR A 70 -9.50 -2.06 0.84
C TYR A 70 -8.13 -1.43 1.01
N ALA A 71 -7.91 -0.31 0.36
CA ALA A 71 -6.69 0.46 0.48
C ALA A 71 -6.90 1.62 1.46
N LYS A 72 -5.92 1.85 2.34
CA LYS A 72 -5.94 2.89 3.36
C LYS A 72 -4.67 3.72 3.27
N LEU A 73 -4.83 5.05 3.34
CA LEU A 73 -3.75 6.00 3.53
C LEU A 73 -3.79 6.54 4.96
N GLU A 74 -2.65 6.49 5.62
CA GLU A 74 -2.46 7.02 6.98
C GLU A 74 -1.35 8.05 6.99
N ARG A 75 -1.52 9.08 7.82
CA ARG A 75 -0.52 10.10 8.11
C ARG A 75 -0.34 10.18 9.62
N ASN A 76 0.88 10.01 10.11
CA ASN A 76 1.19 10.00 11.54
C ASN A 76 0.29 9.03 12.35
N ASN A 77 0.04 7.84 11.79
CA ASN A 77 -0.87 6.81 12.32
C ASN A 77 -2.35 7.18 12.38
N VAL A 78 -2.75 8.32 11.80
CA VAL A 78 -4.16 8.70 11.65
C VAL A 78 -4.59 8.42 10.22
N GLU A 79 -5.67 7.66 10.05
CA GLU A 79 -6.25 7.44 8.74
C GLU A 79 -6.70 8.76 8.11
N GLN A 80 -6.27 9.02 6.88
CA GLN A 80 -6.65 10.19 6.12
C GLN A 80 -7.75 9.86 5.11
N SER A 81 -7.66 8.69 4.48
CA SER A 81 -8.61 8.25 3.47
C SER A 81 -8.54 6.75 3.24
N ARG A 82 -9.61 6.21 2.65
CA ARG A 82 -9.71 4.81 2.24
C ARG A 82 -10.43 4.68 0.90
N GLN A 83 -10.11 3.62 0.16
CA GLN A 83 -10.79 3.23 -1.07
C GLN A 83 -11.06 1.73 -1.05
N SER A 84 -12.22 1.33 -1.56
CA SER A 84 -12.54 -0.07 -1.79
C SER A 84 -12.59 -0.36 -3.29
N LYS A 85 -12.09 -1.52 -3.70
CA LYS A 85 -12.14 -1.96 -5.09
C LYS A 85 -12.50 -3.43 -5.14
N LEU A 86 -13.45 -3.75 -6.00
CA LEU A 86 -13.80 -5.12 -6.34
C LEU A 86 -13.04 -5.49 -7.60
N ILE A 87 -12.19 -6.52 -7.52
CA ILE A 87 -11.42 -6.97 -8.67
C ILE A 87 -11.90 -8.35 -9.13
N GLY A 88 -11.97 -8.50 -10.44
CA GLY A 88 -12.27 -9.77 -11.08
C GLY A 88 -11.05 -10.72 -11.08
N PRO A 89 -11.25 -11.97 -11.50
CA PRO A 89 -10.17 -12.93 -11.57
C PRO A 89 -9.04 -12.48 -12.48
N TYR A 90 -7.78 -12.74 -12.08
CA TYR A 90 -6.58 -12.39 -12.86
C TYR A 90 -6.37 -10.90 -13.17
N ASN A 91 -7.16 -9.99 -12.58
CA ASN A 91 -7.01 -8.55 -12.77
C ASN A 91 -6.09 -7.93 -11.72
N GLY A 92 -5.27 -6.95 -12.14
CA GLY A 92 -4.56 -6.07 -11.21
C GLY A 92 -5.47 -5.06 -10.52
N ALA A 93 -4.91 -4.31 -9.57
CA ALA A 93 -5.60 -3.24 -8.85
C ALA A 93 -4.74 -1.98 -8.77
N ASP A 94 -5.35 -0.83 -9.04
CA ASP A 94 -4.77 0.48 -8.80
C ASP A 94 -5.55 1.24 -7.71
N PHE A 95 -4.83 2.04 -6.94
CA PHE A 95 -5.39 2.99 -5.97
C PHE A 95 -4.62 4.31 -6.02
N MET A 96 -5.35 5.43 -5.99
CA MET A 96 -4.75 6.76 -6.07
C MET A 96 -5.27 7.64 -4.93
N PHE A 97 -4.38 8.25 -4.17
CA PHE A 97 -4.70 9.16 -3.07
C PHE A 97 -4.02 10.50 -3.27
N LEU A 98 -4.71 11.56 -2.88
CA LEU A 98 -4.12 12.87 -2.68
C LEU A 98 -4.05 13.14 -1.19
N ASN A 99 -2.90 13.60 -0.72
CA ASN A 99 -2.71 13.92 0.68
C ASN A 99 -1.82 15.14 0.85
N GLU A 100 -2.34 16.13 1.56
CA GLU A 100 -1.53 17.23 2.04
C GLU A 100 -0.72 16.76 3.25
N SER A 101 0.58 17.04 3.24
CA SER A 101 1.51 16.63 4.29
C SER A 101 2.60 17.67 4.48
N ASN A 102 3.09 17.76 5.70
CA ASN A 102 4.19 18.62 6.09
C ASN A 102 5.52 17.86 6.11
N ALA A 103 6.64 18.57 6.03
CA ALA A 103 7.95 17.99 6.26
C ALA A 103 8.00 17.25 7.61
N GLY A 104 8.48 16.01 7.60
CA GLY A 104 8.54 15.13 8.76
C GLY A 104 7.31 14.25 8.98
N ASP A 105 6.18 14.52 8.30
CA ASP A 105 5.01 13.64 8.37
C ASP A 105 5.35 12.23 7.89
N LYS A 106 4.78 11.23 8.55
CA LYS A 106 4.93 9.81 8.20
C LYS A 106 3.71 9.32 7.46
N ILE A 107 3.85 9.06 6.16
CA ILE A 107 2.80 8.48 5.33
C ILE A 107 2.95 6.95 5.33
N ARG A 108 1.82 6.25 5.48
CA ARG A 108 1.73 4.80 5.33
C ARG A 108 0.57 4.46 4.41
N PHE A 109 0.84 3.59 3.45
CA PHE A 109 -0.17 3.00 2.58
C PHE A 109 -0.33 1.52 2.94
N THR A 110 -1.58 1.07 3.07
CA THR A 110 -1.90 -0.33 3.43
C THR A 110 -3.00 -0.85 2.51
N VAL A 111 -2.87 -2.08 2.03
CA VAL A 111 -3.94 -2.79 1.31
C VAL A 111 -4.34 -4.01 2.12
N LEU A 112 -5.65 -4.14 2.32
CA LEU A 112 -6.32 -5.22 3.00
C LEU A 112 -7.24 -5.93 2.01
N GLN A 113 -7.49 -7.22 2.25
CA GLN A 113 -8.56 -7.96 1.57
C GLN A 113 -9.68 -8.26 2.58
N ASN A 114 -10.92 -8.21 2.12
CA ASN A 114 -12.08 -8.57 2.95
C ASN A 114 -12.41 -10.07 2.93
N SER A 115 -11.76 -10.83 2.06
CA SER A 115 -11.99 -12.26 1.83
C SER A 115 -10.71 -12.92 1.33
N GLY A 116 -10.54 -14.22 1.59
CA GLY A 116 -9.31 -14.96 1.27
C GLY A 116 -8.24 -14.89 2.38
N ASN A 117 -7.21 -15.72 2.24
CA ASN A 117 -6.19 -15.92 3.28
C ASN A 117 -4.86 -15.20 2.96
N VAL A 118 -4.52 -14.99 1.68
CA VAL A 118 -3.24 -14.38 1.28
C VAL A 118 -3.42 -13.51 0.03
N ILE A 119 -2.84 -12.31 0.02
CA ILE A 119 -2.67 -11.50 -1.19
C ILE A 119 -1.30 -11.84 -1.81
N GLN A 120 -1.28 -12.59 -2.90
CA GLN A 120 -0.06 -12.87 -3.65
C GLN A 120 0.10 -11.89 -4.80
N VAL A 121 0.95 -10.89 -4.62
CA VAL A 121 1.31 -9.95 -5.68
C VAL A 121 2.36 -10.54 -6.63
N SER A 122 2.31 -10.19 -7.91
CA SER A 122 3.32 -10.57 -8.92
C SER A 122 4.36 -9.49 -9.14
N GLY A 123 5.41 -9.84 -9.89
CA GLY A 123 6.35 -8.86 -10.42
C GLY A 123 5.63 -7.78 -11.22
N GLY A 124 6.04 -6.52 -11.04
CA GLY A 124 5.47 -5.36 -11.74
C GLY A 124 4.59 -4.45 -10.89
N CYS A 125 4.38 -4.75 -9.60
CA CYS A 125 3.80 -3.80 -8.65
C CYS A 125 4.67 -2.54 -8.54
N ARG A 126 4.02 -1.39 -8.33
CA ARG A 126 4.69 -0.08 -8.20
C ARG A 126 3.94 0.80 -7.21
N LEU A 127 4.69 1.45 -6.33
CA LEU A 127 4.21 2.59 -5.56
C LEU A 127 4.91 3.83 -6.08
N ASN A 128 4.14 4.79 -6.56
CA ASN A 128 4.62 6.07 -7.03
C ASN A 128 4.14 7.13 -6.04
N ILE A 129 5.06 7.97 -5.58
CA ILE A 129 4.72 9.12 -4.74
C ILE A 129 5.29 10.36 -5.42
N ILE A 130 4.40 11.28 -5.78
CA ILE A 130 4.72 12.49 -6.54
C ILE A 130 4.26 13.70 -5.73
N ARG A 131 5.14 14.68 -5.55
CA ARG A 131 4.76 15.99 -5.00
C ARG A 131 4.21 16.86 -6.12
N MET A 132 2.99 17.35 -5.95
CA MET A 132 2.26 18.10 -6.98
C MET A 132 2.47 19.62 -6.87
N GLY A 133 2.96 20.11 -5.73
CA GLY A 133 3.13 21.54 -5.47
C GLY A 133 2.75 21.91 -4.04
N LYS A 134 2.83 23.20 -3.71
CA LYS A 134 2.26 23.81 -2.51
C LYS A 134 1.06 24.65 -2.93
#